data_AF-A0A2D7L7B2-F1
#
_entry.id   AF-A0A2D7L7B2-F1
#
_cell.length_a   1.000
_cell.length_b   1.000
_cell.length_c   1.000
_cell.angle_alpha   90.00
_cell.angle_beta   90.00
_cell.angle_gamma   90.00
#
_symmetry.space_group_name_H-M   'P 1'
#
loop_
_entity.id
_entity.type
_entity.pdbx_description
1 polymer ?
#
loop_
_entity_poly.entity_id
_entity_poly.type
_entity_poly.pdbx_seq_one_letter_code
_entity_poly.pdbx_strand_id
1 'polypeptide(L)'
;MTGWRDALENFDADHRLMLEGGSLSQLFLRYPLTVCHPLFVGVVYGILASLTLIMPFAYAGWSESTPWEETLNGWAVISLIFTTMTASLGGFSLLISGFAKRPPIRLENRRRYLFPFPFLGLLMITWSMVGEAPDFVEQLGWVLAILPGPLYVHLSYAPRWRLLDRIDRGLDPFDGMRRTIDPEVRQETEAPGDEDLDEVVSEA
;
A
#
# COMPACT_ATOMS: atom_id res chain seq x y z
N MET A 1 11.17 -27.96 8.07
CA MET A 1 11.33 -27.18 6.84
C MET A 1 11.90 -25.85 7.29
N THR A 2 13.08 -25.48 6.80
CA THR A 2 13.64 -24.14 6.99
C THR A 2 12.66 -23.15 6.38
N GLY A 3 12.17 -22.20 7.17
CA GLY A 3 11.24 -21.19 6.64
C GLY A 3 11.96 -20.32 5.61
N TRP A 4 11.22 -19.60 4.76
CA TRP A 4 11.82 -18.65 3.81
C TRP A 4 12.84 -17.68 4.46
N ARG A 5 12.69 -17.39 5.76
CA ARG A 5 13.63 -16.59 6.56
C ARG A 5 15.01 -17.20 6.69
N ASP A 6 15.10 -18.50 6.96
CA ASP A 6 16.37 -19.20 7.10
C ASP A 6 17.08 -19.29 5.74
N ALA A 7 16.29 -19.41 4.66
CA ALA A 7 16.81 -19.38 3.30
C ALA A 7 17.40 -18.01 2.92
N LEU A 8 16.92 -16.91 3.52
CA LEU A 8 17.45 -15.57 3.28
C LEU A 8 18.88 -15.37 3.77
N GLU A 9 19.35 -16.15 4.75
CA GLU A 9 20.72 -16.06 5.26
C GLU A 9 21.77 -16.45 4.20
N ASN A 10 21.36 -17.19 3.18
CA ASN A 10 22.23 -17.63 2.08
C ASN A 10 22.31 -16.63 0.93
N PHE A 11 21.52 -15.55 0.95
CA PHE A 11 21.54 -14.51 -0.08
C PHE A 11 22.48 -13.36 0.31
N ASP A 12 23.01 -12.66 -0.69
CA ASP A 12 23.75 -11.42 -0.47
C ASP A 12 22.86 -10.30 0.09
N ALA A 13 23.49 -9.28 0.65
CA ALA A 13 22.82 -8.19 1.35
C ALA A 13 21.79 -7.45 0.48
N ASP A 14 22.05 -7.27 -0.82
CA ASP A 14 21.17 -6.51 -1.70
C ASP A 14 19.87 -7.27 -2.01
N HIS A 15 19.98 -8.58 -2.28
CA HIS A 15 18.81 -9.43 -2.47
C HIS A 15 18.04 -9.61 -1.17
N ARG A 16 18.71 -9.74 -0.03
CA ARG A 16 18.07 -9.82 1.28
C ARG A 16 17.26 -8.55 1.57
N LEU A 17 17.84 -7.37 1.38
CA LEU A 17 17.17 -6.09 1.62
C LEU A 17 15.98 -5.90 0.66
N MET A 18 16.09 -6.33 -0.59
CA MET A 18 14.97 -6.30 -1.54
C MET A 18 13.79 -7.21 -1.11
N LEU A 19 14.12 -8.41 -0.61
CA LEU A 19 13.14 -9.43 -0.21
C LEU A 19 12.48 -9.15 1.14
N GLU A 20 13.21 -8.59 2.10
CA GLU A 20 12.64 -8.12 3.37
C GLU A 20 11.82 -6.83 3.15
N GLY A 21 12.34 -5.93 2.31
CA GLY A 21 11.76 -4.61 2.05
C GLY A 21 11.81 -3.70 3.28
N GLY A 22 11.25 -2.49 3.14
CA GLY A 22 11.17 -1.55 4.27
C GLY A 22 10.13 -1.92 5.33
N SER A 23 10.05 -1.09 6.38
CA SER A 23 9.24 -1.30 7.60
C SER A 23 7.81 -1.84 7.38
N LEU A 24 7.06 -1.28 6.43
CA LEU A 24 5.67 -1.69 6.15
C LEU A 24 5.59 -3.12 5.58
N SER A 25 6.54 -3.50 4.73
CA SER A 25 6.64 -4.88 4.22
C SER A 25 6.96 -5.85 5.35
N GLN A 26 7.90 -5.48 6.21
CA GLN A 26 8.29 -6.30 7.37
C GLN A 26 7.14 -6.50 8.36
N LEU A 27 6.28 -5.49 8.57
CA LEU A 27 5.11 -5.60 9.44
C LEU A 27 4.19 -6.74 8.98
N PHE A 28 3.86 -6.82 7.70
CA PHE A 28 3.07 -7.92 7.18
C PHE A 28 3.86 -9.23 7.21
N LEU A 29 5.12 -9.23 6.75
CA LEU A 29 5.93 -10.44 6.65
C LEU A 29 6.20 -11.14 7.99
N ARG A 30 5.98 -10.50 9.14
CA ARG A 30 5.94 -11.16 10.47
C ARG A 30 4.96 -12.33 10.54
N TYR A 31 3.88 -12.28 9.77
CA TYR A 31 2.87 -13.34 9.71
C TYR A 31 3.19 -14.39 8.64
N PRO A 32 2.55 -15.58 8.69
CA PRO A 32 2.68 -16.59 7.64
C PRO A 32 2.34 -16.03 6.25
N LEU A 33 3.05 -16.48 5.21
CA LEU A 33 2.88 -15.96 3.85
C LEU A 33 1.44 -16.08 3.31
N THR A 34 0.67 -17.06 3.81
CA THR A 34 -0.76 -17.22 3.48
C THR A 34 -1.62 -16.04 3.92
N VAL A 35 -1.35 -15.46 5.09
CA VAL A 35 -2.06 -14.28 5.62
C VAL A 35 -1.55 -13.01 4.95
N CYS A 36 -0.26 -12.99 4.59
CA CYS A 36 0.41 -11.88 3.92
C CYS A 36 0.08 -11.77 2.43
N HIS A 37 -0.90 -12.52 1.93
CA HIS A 37 -1.28 -12.50 0.53
C HIS A 37 -1.69 -11.09 0.09
N PRO A 38 -1.19 -10.56 -1.06
CA PRO A 38 -1.49 -9.21 -1.54
C PRO A 38 -2.97 -8.83 -1.62
N LEU A 39 -3.86 -9.80 -1.79
CA LEU A 39 -5.31 -9.60 -1.66
C LEU A 39 -5.69 -9.09 -0.25
N PHE A 40 -5.20 -9.73 0.81
CA PHE A 40 -5.49 -9.33 2.19
C PHE A 40 -4.83 -7.99 2.56
N VAL A 41 -3.63 -7.72 2.03
CA VAL A 41 -3.02 -6.39 2.19
C VAL A 41 -3.88 -5.32 1.53
N GLY A 42 -4.47 -5.60 0.37
CA GLY A 42 -5.47 -4.74 -0.26
C GLY A 42 -6.72 -4.54 0.61
N VAL A 43 -7.23 -5.58 1.27
CA VAL A 43 -8.35 -5.49 2.23
C VAL A 43 -8.00 -4.53 3.38
N VAL A 44 -6.86 -4.73 4.03
CA VAL A 44 -6.42 -3.88 5.16
C VAL A 44 -6.31 -2.43 4.72
N TYR A 45 -5.72 -2.17 3.55
CA TYR A 45 -5.65 -0.82 3.00
C TYR A 45 -7.03 -0.20 2.78
N GLY A 46 -7.97 -0.95 2.18
CA GLY A 46 -9.32 -0.44 1.92
C GLY A 46 -10.07 -0.08 3.18
N ILE A 47 -9.94 -0.89 4.24
CA ILE A 47 -10.51 -0.60 5.56
C ILE A 47 -9.87 0.66 6.17
N LEU A 48 -8.54 0.76 6.18
CA LEU A 48 -7.86 1.92 6.75
C LEU A 48 -8.21 3.21 6.01
N ALA A 49 -8.28 3.16 4.68
CA ALA A 49 -8.66 4.31 3.87
C ALA A 49 -10.13 4.69 4.11
N SER A 50 -11.05 3.73 4.25
CA SER A 50 -12.46 4.04 4.51
C SER A 50 -12.72 4.63 5.89
N LEU A 51 -11.89 4.32 6.90
CA LEU A 51 -11.97 4.97 8.21
C LEU A 51 -11.78 6.49 8.13
N THR A 52 -10.95 6.97 7.20
CA THR A 52 -10.74 8.42 6.99
C THR A 52 -11.99 9.14 6.49
N LEU A 53 -12.92 8.40 5.87
CA LEU A 53 -14.16 8.93 5.30
C LEU A 53 -15.29 9.06 6.33
N ILE A 54 -15.13 8.53 7.54
CA ILE A 54 -16.15 8.63 8.60
C ILE A 54 -16.51 10.11 8.85
N MET A 55 -15.50 10.98 8.92
CA MET A 55 -15.71 12.40 9.22
C MET A 55 -16.45 13.15 8.10
N PRO A 56 -16.02 13.07 6.81
CA PRO A 56 -16.79 13.62 5.70
C PRO A 56 -18.24 13.14 5.65
N PHE A 57 -18.48 11.83 5.84
CA PHE A 57 -19.83 11.26 5.85
C PHE A 57 -20.68 11.76 7.02
N ALA A 58 -20.10 11.81 8.23
CA ALA A 58 -20.79 12.32 9.41
C ALA A 58 -21.19 13.79 9.24
N TYR A 59 -20.31 14.61 8.65
CA TYR A 59 -20.62 16.01 8.37
C TYR A 59 -21.71 16.17 7.31
N ALA A 60 -21.58 15.49 6.18
CA ALA A 60 -22.59 15.53 5.11
C ALA A 60 -23.97 15.14 5.65
N GLY A 61 -24.02 14.03 6.41
CA GLY A 61 -25.25 13.56 7.01
C GLY A 61 -25.87 14.53 8.02
N TRP A 62 -25.04 15.21 8.83
CA TRP A 62 -25.48 16.27 9.73
C TRP A 62 -26.02 17.49 8.98
N SER A 63 -25.34 17.92 7.91
CA SER A 63 -25.72 19.10 7.12
C SER A 63 -27.06 18.94 6.40
N GLU A 64 -27.34 17.72 5.93
CA GLU A 64 -28.57 17.37 5.21
C GLU A 64 -29.69 16.91 6.15
N SER A 65 -29.46 16.91 7.48
CA SER A 65 -30.39 16.37 8.48
C SER A 65 -30.79 14.91 8.23
N THR A 66 -29.89 14.12 7.62
CA THR A 66 -30.12 12.68 7.39
C THR A 66 -30.06 11.90 8.72
N PRO A 67 -30.89 10.86 8.89
CA PRO A 67 -30.78 9.98 10.05
C PRO A 67 -29.40 9.30 10.12
N TRP A 68 -28.87 9.17 11.34
CA TRP A 68 -27.56 8.54 11.57
C TRP A 68 -27.46 7.11 11.01
N GLU A 69 -28.56 6.37 11.00
CA GLU A 69 -28.63 5.01 10.42
C GLU A 69 -28.35 5.01 8.92
N GLU A 70 -28.88 6.01 8.19
CA GLU A 70 -28.67 6.16 6.75
C GLU A 70 -27.24 6.61 6.46
N THR A 71 -26.69 7.55 7.24
CA THR A 71 -25.30 8.00 7.11
C THR A 71 -24.30 6.84 7.33
N LEU A 72 -24.52 6.05 8.39
CA LEU A 72 -23.71 4.87 8.68
C LEU A 72 -23.82 3.81 7.57
N ASN A 73 -25.03 3.60 7.04
CA ASN A 73 -25.23 2.68 5.93
C ASN A 73 -24.47 3.12 4.68
N GLY A 74 -24.54 4.40 4.33
CA GLY A 74 -23.82 4.98 3.19
C GLY A 74 -22.30 4.81 3.32
N TRP A 75 -21.75 5.15 4.48
CA TRP A 75 -20.33 4.93 4.76
C TRP A 75 -19.96 3.44 4.70
N ALA A 76 -20.78 2.55 5.26
CA ALA A 76 -20.52 1.11 5.28
C ALA A 76 -20.50 0.51 3.86
N VAL A 77 -21.45 0.92 2.99
CA VAL A 77 -21.49 0.50 1.59
C VAL A 77 -20.25 0.97 0.84
N ILE A 78 -19.86 2.23 1.00
CA ILE A 78 -18.66 2.77 0.35
C ILE A 78 -17.39 2.12 0.88
N SER A 79 -17.30 1.88 2.18
CA SER A 79 -16.20 1.13 2.82
C SER A 79 -16.07 -0.27 2.25
N LEU A 80 -17.19 -0.98 2.04
CA LEU A 80 -17.21 -2.29 1.43
C LEU A 80 -16.71 -2.25 -0.01
N ILE A 81 -17.23 -1.31 -0.83
CA ILE A 81 -16.78 -1.11 -2.22
C ILE A 81 -15.28 -0.85 -2.28
N PHE A 82 -14.78 0.06 -1.43
CA PHE A 82 -13.36 0.40 -1.32
C PHE A 82 -12.52 -0.85 -1.05
N THR A 83 -12.92 -1.59 -0.02
CA THR A 83 -12.23 -2.79 0.45
C THR A 83 -12.21 -3.87 -0.62
N THR A 84 -13.34 -4.12 -1.29
CA THR A 84 -13.41 -5.10 -2.39
C THR A 84 -12.56 -4.66 -3.58
N MET A 85 -12.56 -3.37 -3.91
CA MET A 85 -11.80 -2.85 -5.04
C MET A 85 -10.29 -2.97 -4.78
N THR A 86 -9.81 -2.51 -3.63
CA THR A 86 -8.38 -2.58 -3.25
C THR A 86 -7.91 -4.02 -3.10
N ALA A 87 -8.74 -4.92 -2.55
CA ALA A 87 -8.45 -6.35 -2.50
C ALA A 87 -8.31 -6.97 -3.90
N SER A 88 -9.25 -6.65 -4.79
CA SER A 88 -9.22 -7.11 -6.19
C SER A 88 -7.98 -6.62 -6.91
N LEU A 89 -7.61 -5.34 -6.77
CA LEU A 89 -6.36 -4.80 -7.34
C LEU A 89 -5.12 -5.50 -6.77
N GLY A 90 -5.12 -5.86 -5.48
CA GLY A 90 -4.07 -6.67 -4.87
C GLY A 90 -3.95 -8.06 -5.49
N GLY A 91 -5.09 -8.73 -5.74
CA GLY A 91 -5.14 -10.01 -6.44
C GLY A 91 -4.68 -9.92 -7.90
N PHE A 92 -5.15 -8.92 -8.66
CA PHE A 92 -4.70 -8.68 -10.03
C PHE A 92 -3.21 -8.37 -10.10
N SER A 93 -2.67 -7.64 -9.12
CA SER A 93 -1.24 -7.36 -9.02
C SER A 93 -0.39 -8.60 -8.89
N LEU A 94 -0.88 -9.63 -8.19
CA LEU A 94 -0.21 -10.93 -8.14
C LEU A 94 -0.22 -11.65 -9.47
N LEU A 95 -1.37 -11.69 -10.15
CA LEU A 95 -1.47 -12.32 -11.47
C LEU A 95 -0.48 -11.67 -12.44
N ILE A 96 -0.48 -10.34 -12.50
CA ILE A 96 0.43 -9.57 -13.35
C ILE A 96 1.89 -9.82 -12.94
N SER A 97 2.20 -9.86 -11.64
CA SER A 97 3.55 -10.17 -11.14
C SER A 97 4.02 -11.56 -11.56
N GLY A 98 3.13 -12.55 -11.57
CA GLY A 98 3.40 -13.91 -12.03
C GLY A 98 3.81 -13.96 -13.50
N PHE A 99 3.12 -13.21 -14.37
CA PHE A 99 3.43 -13.14 -15.79
C PHE A 99 4.65 -12.24 -16.10
N ALA A 100 4.73 -11.08 -15.46
CA ALA A 100 5.75 -10.08 -15.74
C ALA A 100 7.13 -10.46 -15.21
N LYS A 101 7.21 -11.34 -14.19
CA LYS A 101 8.47 -11.82 -13.59
C LYS A 101 9.48 -10.69 -13.35
N ARG A 102 9.00 -9.61 -12.75
CA ARG A 102 9.79 -8.40 -12.45
C ARG A 102 10.28 -8.39 -11.00
N PRO A 103 11.42 -7.73 -10.71
CA PRO A 103 11.84 -7.50 -9.33
C PRO A 103 10.90 -6.49 -8.62
N PRO A 104 10.81 -6.55 -7.28
CA PRO A 104 10.13 -5.54 -6.48
C PRO A 104 10.76 -4.16 -6.65
N ILE A 105 9.96 -3.15 -6.96
CA ILE A 105 10.45 -1.77 -7.03
C ILE A 105 10.57 -1.23 -5.60
N ARG A 106 11.75 -0.67 -5.28
CA ARG A 106 11.98 0.04 -4.02
C ARG A 106 11.29 1.40 -4.10
N LEU A 107 10.25 1.58 -3.28
CA LEU A 107 9.49 2.83 -3.25
C LEU A 107 10.03 3.84 -2.24
N GLU A 108 11.10 3.55 -1.49
CA GLU A 108 11.67 4.44 -0.45
C GLU A 108 11.90 5.86 -0.97
N ASN A 109 12.58 6.02 -2.10
CA ASN A 109 12.81 7.35 -2.70
C ASN A 109 11.53 8.01 -3.27
N ARG A 110 10.46 7.24 -3.47
CA ARG A 110 9.17 7.73 -3.99
C ARG A 110 8.11 7.93 -2.89
N ARG A 111 8.35 7.46 -1.66
CA ARG A 111 7.42 7.58 -0.53
C ARG A 111 7.11 9.04 -0.22
N ARG A 112 8.11 9.92 -0.28
CA ARG A 112 7.93 11.37 -0.07
C ARG A 112 6.85 11.97 -0.97
N TYR A 113 6.77 11.50 -2.22
CA TYR A 113 5.77 11.97 -3.17
C TYR A 113 4.43 11.24 -3.04
N LEU A 114 4.44 9.95 -2.71
CA LEU A 114 3.22 9.14 -2.58
C LEU A 114 2.45 9.39 -1.28
N PHE A 115 3.14 9.79 -0.22
CA PHE A 115 2.56 10.06 1.11
C PHE A 115 1.48 11.15 1.13
N PRO A 116 1.61 12.31 0.45
CA PRO A 116 0.56 13.34 0.48
C PRO A 116 -0.71 12.99 -0.28
N PHE A 117 -0.69 12.01 -1.20
CA PHE A 117 -1.82 11.70 -2.07
C PHE A 117 -3.13 11.38 -1.33
N PRO A 118 -3.15 10.51 -0.29
CA PRO A 118 -4.37 10.22 0.45
C PRO A 118 -4.96 11.46 1.13
N PHE A 119 -4.10 12.34 1.66
CA PHE A 119 -4.53 13.57 2.33
C PHE A 119 -5.09 14.59 1.34
N LEU A 120 -4.45 14.76 0.18
CA LEU A 120 -4.98 15.58 -0.91
C LEU A 120 -6.32 15.02 -1.39
N GLY A 121 -6.42 13.71 -1.54
CA GLY A 121 -7.67 13.03 -1.89
C GLY A 121 -8.78 13.32 -0.89
N LEU A 122 -8.51 13.16 0.40
CA LEU A 122 -9.45 13.44 1.48
C LEU A 122 -9.89 14.91 1.50
N LEU A 123 -8.96 15.86 1.29
CA LEU A 123 -9.27 17.28 1.21
C LEU A 123 -10.23 17.57 0.06
N MET A 124 -9.96 17.01 -1.12
CA MET A 124 -10.82 17.19 -2.30
C MET A 124 -12.20 16.56 -2.12
N ILE A 125 -12.28 15.35 -1.54
CA ILE A 125 -13.56 14.71 -1.21
C ILE A 125 -14.33 15.56 -0.21
N THR A 126 -13.66 16.07 0.83
CA THR A 126 -14.30 16.92 1.85
C THR A 126 -14.79 18.23 1.23
N TRP A 127 -14.00 18.89 0.38
CA TRP A 127 -14.45 20.07 -0.34
C TRP A 127 -15.68 19.76 -1.19
N SER A 128 -15.67 18.64 -1.92
CA SER A 128 -16.82 18.22 -2.74
C SER A 128 -18.09 17.94 -1.93
N MET A 129 -17.97 17.49 -0.68
CA MET A 129 -19.11 17.21 0.19
C MET A 129 -19.62 18.45 0.93
N VAL A 130 -18.73 19.39 1.26
CA VAL A 130 -19.05 20.54 2.12
C VAL A 130 -19.35 21.82 1.34
N GLY A 131 -18.78 21.97 0.15
CA GLY A 131 -18.90 23.19 -0.65
C GLY A 131 -19.32 22.91 -2.08
N GLU A 132 -19.50 23.99 -2.84
CA GLU A 132 -19.74 23.91 -4.28
C GLU A 132 -18.40 23.67 -5.01
N ALA A 133 -17.98 22.40 -5.07
CA ALA A 133 -16.85 21.99 -5.90
C ALA A 133 -17.33 21.55 -7.30
N PRO A 134 -16.54 21.77 -8.37
CA PRO A 134 -16.81 21.17 -9.67
C PRO A 134 -16.80 19.63 -9.61
N ASP A 135 -17.65 18.96 -10.40
CA ASP A 135 -17.82 17.49 -10.41
C ASP A 135 -16.50 16.69 -10.55
N PHE A 136 -15.51 17.23 -11.26
CA PHE A 136 -14.23 16.53 -11.45
C PHE A 136 -13.39 16.46 -10.15
N VAL A 137 -13.63 17.36 -9.19
CA VAL A 137 -12.88 17.43 -7.91
C VAL A 137 -13.16 16.18 -7.08
N GLU A 138 -14.41 15.73 -7.05
CA GLU A 138 -14.79 14.51 -6.35
C GLU A 138 -14.04 13.31 -6.92
N GLN A 139 -14.10 13.13 -8.25
CA GLN A 139 -13.45 12.02 -8.94
C GLN A 139 -11.93 12.01 -8.72
N LEU A 140 -11.30 13.18 -8.82
CA LEU A 140 -9.87 13.31 -8.57
C LEU A 140 -9.53 13.02 -7.09
N GLY A 141 -10.38 13.48 -6.16
CA GLY A 141 -10.26 13.17 -4.75
C GLY A 141 -10.27 11.66 -4.48
N TRP A 142 -11.24 10.95 -5.06
CA TRP A 142 -11.33 9.48 -4.99
C TRP A 142 -10.10 8.78 -5.56
N VAL A 143 -9.61 9.23 -6.73
CA VAL A 143 -8.41 8.66 -7.34
C VAL A 143 -7.20 8.85 -6.44
N LEU A 144 -6.96 10.06 -5.92
CA LEU A 144 -5.82 10.36 -5.06
C LEU A 144 -5.88 9.60 -3.72
N ALA A 145 -7.08 9.40 -3.16
CA ALA A 145 -7.30 8.63 -1.94
C ALA A 145 -7.01 7.13 -2.14
N ILE A 146 -7.40 6.56 -3.29
CA ILE A 146 -7.29 5.12 -3.55
C ILE A 146 -5.90 4.76 -4.04
N LEU A 147 -5.36 5.49 -5.02
CA LEU A 147 -4.20 5.11 -5.84
C LEU A 147 -2.98 4.61 -5.05
N PRO A 148 -2.54 5.24 -3.94
CA PRO A 148 -1.27 4.91 -3.30
C PRO A 148 -1.18 3.47 -2.80
N GLY A 149 -2.26 2.92 -2.25
CA GLY A 149 -2.28 1.55 -1.71
C GLY A 149 -2.12 0.49 -2.79
N PRO A 150 -3.04 0.40 -3.78
CA PRO A 150 -2.92 -0.52 -4.89
C PRO A 150 -1.61 -0.34 -5.67
N LEU A 151 -1.12 0.89 -5.82
CA LEU A 151 0.16 1.15 -6.48
C LEU A 151 1.33 0.56 -5.70
N TYR A 152 1.36 0.73 -4.37
CA TYR A 152 2.34 0.07 -3.49
C TYR A 152 2.28 -1.45 -3.62
N VAL A 153 1.07 -2.01 -3.60
CA VAL A 153 0.88 -3.46 -3.72
C VAL A 153 1.36 -3.95 -5.09
N HIS A 154 1.03 -3.23 -6.15
CA HIS A 154 1.35 -3.59 -7.52
C HIS A 154 2.85 -3.56 -7.84
N LEU A 155 3.52 -2.48 -7.44
CA LEU A 155 4.91 -2.23 -7.81
C LEU A 155 5.92 -2.91 -6.88
N SER A 156 5.60 -2.99 -5.58
CA SER A 156 6.56 -3.42 -4.56
C SER A 156 6.15 -4.74 -3.91
N TYR A 157 4.96 -4.80 -3.34
CA TYR A 157 4.59 -5.90 -2.45
C TYR A 157 4.28 -7.22 -3.17
N ALA A 158 3.45 -7.20 -4.22
CA ALA A 158 3.07 -8.42 -4.95
C ALA A 158 4.26 -9.12 -5.63
N PRO A 159 5.22 -8.42 -6.27
CA PRO A 159 6.47 -9.02 -6.72
C PRO A 159 7.28 -9.66 -5.59
N ARG A 160 7.38 -8.99 -4.45
CA ARG A 160 8.14 -9.49 -3.29
C ARG A 160 7.51 -10.76 -2.73
N TRP A 161 6.19 -10.74 -2.49
CA TRP A 161 5.46 -11.89 -1.98
C TRP A 161 5.62 -13.11 -2.89
N ARG A 162 5.57 -12.94 -4.23
CA ARG A 162 5.80 -14.02 -5.19
C ARG A 162 7.18 -14.65 -5.04
N LEU A 163 8.22 -13.85 -4.84
CA LEU A 163 9.59 -14.35 -4.65
C LEU A 163 9.69 -15.15 -3.35
N LEU A 164 9.13 -14.62 -2.26
CA LEU A 164 9.12 -15.30 -0.95
C LEU A 164 8.33 -16.61 -0.97
N ASP A 165 7.16 -16.66 -1.62
CA ASP A 165 6.36 -17.88 -1.79
C ASP A 165 7.13 -18.96 -2.59
N ARG A 166 7.94 -18.55 -3.57
CA ARG A 166 8.82 -19.51 -4.29
C ARG A 166 9.93 -20.06 -3.39
N ILE A 167 10.58 -19.20 -2.62
CA ILE A 167 11.63 -19.60 -1.67
C ILE A 167 11.06 -20.59 -0.65
N ASP A 168 9.87 -20.30 -0.10
CA ASP A 168 9.19 -21.15 0.88
C ASP A 168 8.87 -22.55 0.32
N ARG A 169 8.63 -22.65 -1.00
CA ARG A 169 8.41 -23.91 -1.73
C ARG A 169 9.70 -24.59 -2.20
N GLY A 170 10.87 -24.03 -1.91
CA GLY A 170 12.16 -24.55 -2.38
C GLY A 170 12.39 -24.40 -3.89
N LEU A 171 11.70 -23.47 -4.54
CA LEU A 171 11.85 -23.15 -5.97
C LEU A 171 12.83 -21.99 -6.15
N ASP A 172 13.44 -21.89 -7.33
CA ASP A 172 14.25 -20.72 -7.71
C ASP A 172 13.35 -19.45 -7.78
N PRO A 173 13.55 -18.44 -6.91
CA PRO A 173 12.78 -17.21 -6.94
C PRO A 173 13.03 -16.38 -8.21
N PHE A 174 14.22 -16.47 -8.81
CA PHE A 174 14.64 -15.63 -9.94
C PHE A 174 14.35 -16.24 -11.32
N ASP A 175 13.82 -17.46 -11.37
CA ASP A 175 13.57 -18.17 -12.62
C ASP A 175 12.67 -17.36 -13.60
N GLY A 176 13.26 -17.07 -14.77
CA GLY A 176 12.64 -16.31 -15.86
C GLY A 176 12.62 -14.80 -15.66
N MET A 177 13.31 -14.26 -14.64
CA MET A 177 13.50 -12.81 -14.50
C MET A 177 14.66 -12.34 -15.38
N ARG A 178 14.46 -11.25 -16.12
CA ARG A 178 15.54 -10.61 -16.92
C ARG A 178 16.55 -9.85 -16.05
N ARG A 179 16.12 -9.41 -14.87
CA ARG A 179 16.89 -8.68 -13.86
C ARG A 179 16.42 -9.10 -12.48
N THR A 180 17.35 -9.31 -11.55
CA THR A 180 17.06 -9.78 -10.19
C THR A 180 16.93 -8.63 -9.18
N ILE A 181 17.66 -7.54 -9.42
CA ILE A 181 17.65 -6.32 -8.62
C ILE A 181 17.16 -5.15 -9.49
N ASP A 182 16.32 -4.29 -8.92
CA ASP A 182 15.98 -3.00 -9.53
C ASP A 182 17.15 -2.03 -9.30
N PRO A 183 17.82 -1.51 -10.34
CA PRO A 183 18.97 -0.63 -10.16
C PRO A 183 18.55 0.60 -9.37
N GLU A 184 19.30 0.91 -8.30
CA GLU A 184 19.14 2.17 -7.59
C GLU A 184 19.29 3.30 -8.60
N VAL A 185 18.25 4.12 -8.74
CA VAL A 185 18.43 5.43 -9.35
C VAL A 185 19.35 6.18 -8.40
N ARG A 186 20.65 6.19 -8.68
CA ARG A 186 21.62 7.09 -8.03
C ARG A 186 21.08 8.51 -8.18
N GLN A 187 20.37 8.97 -7.17
CA GLN A 187 20.28 10.40 -6.90
C GLN A 187 21.41 10.67 -5.93
N GLU A 188 22.42 11.38 -6.41
CA GLU A 188 23.40 12.06 -5.57
C GLU A 188 22.64 13.08 -4.70
N THR A 189 22.07 12.63 -3.60
CA THR A 189 21.69 13.48 -2.49
C THR A 189 21.71 12.57 -1.28
N GLU A 190 22.74 12.74 -0.44
CA GLU A 190 22.72 12.29 0.94
C GLU A 190 21.38 12.70 1.54
N ALA A 191 20.47 11.75 1.74
CA ALA A 191 19.33 11.95 2.60
C ALA A 191 19.86 11.86 4.04
N PRO A 192 19.50 12.81 4.93
CA PRO A 192 19.69 12.58 6.36
C PRO A 192 18.90 11.30 6.69
N GLY A 193 19.55 10.40 7.43
CA GLY A 193 18.95 9.15 7.85
C GLY A 193 17.72 9.39 8.73
N ASP A 194 16.99 8.32 9.00
CA ASP A 194 15.86 8.24 9.94
C ASP A 194 16.16 8.75 11.38
N GLU A 195 17.34 9.30 11.67
CA GLU A 195 17.67 9.98 12.94
C GLU A 195 16.77 11.19 13.21
N ASP A 196 16.35 11.94 12.18
CA ASP A 196 15.54 13.16 12.37
C ASP A 196 14.10 12.87 12.86
N LEU A 197 13.61 11.63 12.71
CA LEU A 197 12.27 11.22 13.18
C LEU A 197 12.30 10.71 14.63
N ASP A 198 13.43 10.19 15.09
CA ASP A 198 13.62 9.78 16.49
C ASP A 198 13.95 10.97 17.40
N GLU A 199 14.53 12.05 16.86
CA GLU A 199 14.85 13.26 17.63
C GLU A 199 13.58 13.99 18.12
N VAL A 200 12.55 14.11 17.28
CA VAL A 200 11.27 14.77 17.63
C VAL A 200 10.41 14.03 18.65
N VAL A 201 10.66 12.74 18.89
CA VAL A 201 9.95 11.95 19.91
C VAL A 201 10.68 11.99 21.26
N SER A 202 11.97 12.32 21.26
CA SER A 202 12.80 12.36 22.48
C SER A 202 12.72 13.68 23.26
N GLU A 203 12.18 14.74 22.66
CA GLU A 203 12.04 16.08 23.28
C GLU A 203 10.62 16.45 23.73
N ALA A 204 9.69 15.48 23.85
CA ALA A 204 8.32 15.72 24.34
C ALA A 204 8.08 15.19 25.77
#